data_AF-X1ICJ7-F1
#
_entry.id   AF-X1ICJ7-F1
#
_cell.length_a   1.000
_cell.length_b   1.000
_cell.length_c   1.000
_cell.angle_alpha   90.00
_cell.angle_beta   90.00
_cell.angle_gamma   90.00
#
_symmetry.space_group_name_H-M   'P 1'
#
loop_
_entity.id
_entity.type
_entity.pdbx_description
1 polymer ?
#
loop_
_entity_poly.entity_id
_entity_poly.type
_entity_poly.pdbx_seq_one_letter_code
_entity_poly.pdbx_strand_id
1 'polypeptide(L)' 'MIDLTINQEQLQRTIERAKEKNIIIPTFEQMKNPELIPDKIKDSLKNIGLWDINSYNLFR' A
#
# COMPACT_ATOMS: atom_id res chain seq x y z
N MET A 1 -20.35 -5.20 -18.52
CA MET A 1 -19.65 -6.15 -17.63
C MET A 1 -18.18 -5.76 -17.66
N ILE A 2 -17.53 -5.57 -16.51
CA ILE A 2 -16.11 -5.18 -16.45
C ILE A 2 -15.26 -6.45 -16.56
N ASP A 3 -14.23 -6.43 -17.40
CA ASP A 3 -13.25 -7.52 -17.51
C ASP A 3 -12.29 -7.46 -16.31
N LEU A 4 -12.18 -8.57 -15.57
CA LEU A 4 -11.35 -8.70 -14.36
C LEU A 4 -10.11 -9.58 -14.60
N THR A 5 -9.77 -9.85 -15.86
CA THR A 5 -8.60 -10.68 -16.20
C THR A 5 -7.33 -10.00 -15.73
N ILE A 6 -6.52 -10.72 -14.96
CA ILE A 6 -5.27 -10.17 -14.42
C ILE A 6 -4.22 -10.14 -15.52
N ASN A 7 -3.77 -8.95 -15.89
CA ASN A 7 -2.61 -8.76 -16.76
C ASN A 7 -1.31 -8.98 -15.95
N GLN A 8 -0.70 -10.17 -16.08
CA GLN A 8 0.51 -10.55 -15.36
C GLN A 8 1.72 -9.67 -15.68
N GLU A 9 1.89 -9.25 -16.94
CA GLU A 9 3.01 -8.40 -17.36
C GLU A 9 2.93 -7.01 -16.70
N GLN A 10 1.72 -6.44 -16.67
CA GLN A 10 1.47 -5.16 -16.01
C GLN A 10 1.63 -5.26 -14.49
N LEU A 11 1.20 -6.38 -13.90
CA LEU A 11 1.37 -6.66 -12.47
C LEU A 11 2.86 -6.69 -12.10
N GLN A 12 3.67 -7.45 -12.86
CA GLN A 12 5.11 -7.55 -12.63
C GLN A 12 5.78 -6.17 -12.64
N ARG A 13 5.53 -5.37 -13.69
CA ARG A 13 6.08 -3.99 -13.81
C ARG A 13 5.67 -3.10 -12.64
N THR A 14 4.42 -3.24 -12.18
CA THR A 14 3.90 -2.47 -11.04
C THR A 14 4.61 -2.88 -9.75
N ILE A 15 4.83 -4.18 -9.52
CA ILE A 15 5.53 -4.70 -8.35
C ILE A 15 6.97 -4.19 -8.31
N GLU A 16 7.68 -4.23 -9.44
CA GLU A 16 9.05 -3.72 -9.53
C GLU A 16 9.13 -2.24 -9.18
N ARG A 17 8.27 -1.43 -9.80
CA ARG A 17 8.22 0.02 -9.54
C ARG A 17 7.85 0.35 -8.08
N ALA A 18 6.96 -0.43 -7.48
CA ALA A 18 6.58 -0.25 -6.07
C ALA A 18 7.77 -0.57 -5.15
N LYS A 19 8.53 -1.62 -5.44
CA LYS A 19 9.75 -1.97 -4.70
C LYS A 19 10.83 -0.89 -4.84
N GLU A 20 11.10 -0.41 -6.05
CA GLU A 20 12.09 0.65 -6.30
C GLU A 20 11.80 1.92 -5.51
N LYS A 21 10.51 2.27 -5.38
CA LYS A 21 10.06 3.46 -4.67
C LYS A 21 9.74 3.22 -3.18
N ASN A 22 10.00 2.03 -2.66
CA ASN A 22 9.65 1.62 -1.29
C ASN A 22 8.16 1.89 -0.95
N ILE A 23 7.28 1.65 -1.92
CA ILE A 23 5.83 1.78 -1.75
C ILE A 23 5.32 0.47 -1.15
N ILE A 24 4.77 0.55 0.06
CA ILE A 24 4.09 -0.56 0.70
C ILE A 24 2.59 -0.39 0.47
N ILE A 25 1.98 -1.39 -0.18
CA ILE A 25 0.56 -1.40 -0.51
C ILE A 25 -0.16 -2.27 0.52
N PRO A 26 -1.19 -1.75 1.23
CA PRO A 26 -1.95 -2.55 2.17
C PRO A 26 -2.84 -3.58 1.45
N THR A 27 -3.17 -4.66 2.15
CA THR A 27 -4.28 -5.52 1.71
C THR A 27 -5.62 -4.87 2.04
N PHE A 28 -6.68 -5.29 1.35
CA PHE A 28 -8.03 -4.82 1.68
C PHE A 28 -8.44 -5.10 3.13
N GLU A 29 -7.97 -6.21 3.70
CA GLU A 29 -8.21 -6.53 5.12
C GLU A 29 -7.53 -5.54 6.06
N GLN A 30 -6.30 -5.11 5.74
CA GLN A 30 -5.57 -4.10 6.51
C GLN A 30 -6.21 -2.71 6.38
N MET A 31 -6.72 -2.36 5.19
CA MET A 31 -7.45 -1.09 5.00
C MET A 31 -8.78 -1.10 5.77
N LYS A 32 -9.44 -2.25 5.87
CA LYS A 32 -10.70 -2.39 6.60
C LYS A 32 -10.49 -2.43 8.11
N ASN A 33 -9.43 -3.10 8.57
CA ASN A 33 -9.11 -3.25 9.98
C ASN A 33 -7.69 -2.74 10.27
N PRO A 34 -7.55 -1.53 10.84
CA PRO A 34 -6.26 -0.96 11.21
C PRO A 34 -5.45 -1.82 12.20
N GLU A 35 -6.08 -2.71 12.96
CA GLU A 35 -5.38 -3.59 13.90
C GLU A 35 -4.46 -4.58 13.19
N LEU A 36 -4.80 -5.01 11.95
CA LEU A 36 -4.01 -5.94 11.14
C LEU A 36 -2.78 -5.29 10.49
N ILE A 37 -2.62 -3.98 10.61
CA ILE A 37 -1.46 -3.26 10.11
C ILE A 37 -0.26 -3.57 11.01
N PRO A 38 0.91 -3.92 10.46
CA PRO A 38 2.13 -4.14 11.25
C PRO A 38 2.51 -2.92 12.09
N ASP A 39 2.95 -3.15 13.34
CA ASP A 39 3.25 -2.06 14.28
C ASP A 39 4.33 -1.09 13.78
N LYS A 40 5.32 -1.59 13.03
CA LYS A 40 6.35 -0.77 12.38
C LYS A 40 5.74 0.33 11.48
N ILE A 41 4.65 0.01 10.77
CA ILE A 41 3.97 0.95 9.87
C ILE A 41 3.13 1.93 10.70
N LYS A 42 2.42 1.44 11.73
CA LYS A 42 1.66 2.29 12.67
C LYS A 42 2.55 3.31 13.37
N ASP A 43 3.73 2.89 13.84
CA ASP A 43 4.70 3.79 14.49
C ASP A 43 5.27 4.81 13.50
N SER A 44 5.54 4.39 12.27
CA SER A 44 5.99 5.32 11.23
C SER A 44 4.91 6.35 10.90
N LEU A 45 3.64 5.94 10.85
CA LEU A 45 2.49 6.82 10.60
C LEU A 45 2.34 7.92 11.67
N LYS A 46 2.76 7.71 12.92
CA LYS A 46 2.70 8.75 13.98
C LYS A 46 3.53 9.98 13.61
N ASN A 47 4.60 9.79 12.85
CA ASN A 47 5.50 10.85 12.43
C ASN A 47 5.18 11.41 11.03
N ILE A 48 4.27 10.76 10.29
CA ILE A 48 3.88 11.12 8.92
C ILE A 48 2.58 11.93 8.98
N GLY A 49 2.66 13.16 8.49
CA GLY A 49 1.52 14.05 8.34
C GLY A 49 0.47 13.51 7.38
N LEU A 50 -0.78 13.90 7.60
CA LEU A 50 -1.90 13.49 6.74
C LEU A 50 -1.70 13.94 5.27
N TRP A 51 -1.02 15.06 5.08
CA TRP A 51 -0.77 15.69 3.77
C TRP A 51 0.61 15.35 3.20
N ASP A 52 1.40 14.54 3.89
CA ASP A 52 2.71 14.15 3.40
C ASP A 52 2.59 13.18 2.23
N ILE A 53 3.44 13.39 1.22
CA ILE A 53 3.54 12.51 0.06
C ILE A 53 4.35 11.27 0.47
N ASN A 54 3.71 10.38 1.21
CA ASN A 54 4.31 9.14 1.73
C ASN A 54 3.38 7.95 1.45
N SER A 55 3.95 6.83 0.99
CA SER A 55 3.22 5.60 0.69
C SER A 55 2.51 5.00 1.92
N TYR A 56 2.98 5.26 3.13
CA TYR A 56 2.36 4.72 4.35
C TYR A 56 0.98 5.35 4.62
N ASN A 57 0.68 6.50 4.02
CA ASN A 57 -0.67 7.07 4.09
C ASN A 57 -1.72 6.21 3.37
N LEU A 58 -1.32 5.22 2.55
CA LEU A 58 -2.25 4.26 1.95
C LEU A 58 -2.92 3.34 2.98
N PHE A 59 -2.35 3.20 4.18
CA PHE A 59 -2.87 2.38 5.27
C PHE A 59 -3.98 3.05 6.09
N ARG A 60 -4.41 4.25 5.72
CA ARG A 60 -5.41 5.07 6.41
C ARG A 60 -6.72 5.14 5.63
#